data_AF-A0A919V478-F1
#
_entry.id   AF-A0A919V478-F1
#
_cell.length_a   1.000
_cell.length_b   1.000
_cell.length_c   1.000
_cell.angle_alpha   90.00
_cell.angle_beta   90.00
_cell.angle_gamma   90.00
#
_symmetry.space_group_name_H-M   'P 1'
#
loop_
_entity.id
_entity.type
_entity.pdbx_description
1 polymer ?
#
loop_
_entity_poly.entity_id
_entity_poly.type
_entity_poly.pdbx_seq_one_letter_code
_entity_poly.pdbx_strand_id
1 'polypeptide(L)'
;MGSKGAAVKDLQLRLKELAYDPGKIDGRYGGATQAAVWAFQKIHGIRPNQAGSVASATWKALENPRNPRVLVPKGKPDRAEVDLTKQIVVLYRGGQVRLISHISSGSGIPYCEETEWDGRRQRFCGNSKTPTGDYKTTWRRSGWHKSYLGQLYNPIFFNGGIAFHGALSVPLAPASHGCVRLPMHVAAKLPAMLGKGVPVHVRGAFRR
;
A
#
# COMPACT_ATOMS: atom_id res chain seq x y z
N MET A 1 20.01 1.15 2.34
CA MET A 1 19.84 0.43 1.05
C MET A 1 21.19 -0.09 0.59
N GLY A 2 21.27 -1.29 0.02
CA GLY A 2 22.52 -1.80 -0.57
C GLY A 2 23.16 -3.01 0.12
N SER A 3 22.60 -3.52 1.22
CA SER A 3 23.02 -4.79 1.80
C SER A 3 22.74 -5.95 0.83
N LYS A 4 23.67 -6.90 0.74
CA LYS A 4 23.56 -8.10 -0.11
C LYS A 4 24.05 -9.33 0.65
N GLY A 5 23.56 -10.50 0.27
CA GLY A 5 24.04 -11.79 0.79
C GLY A 5 22.93 -12.69 1.34
N ALA A 6 23.33 -13.81 1.94
CA ALA A 6 22.43 -14.85 2.43
C ALA A 6 21.37 -14.31 3.40
N ALA A 7 21.78 -13.50 4.39
CA ALA A 7 20.84 -12.90 5.34
C ALA A 7 19.74 -12.05 4.69
N VAL A 8 20.03 -11.35 3.59
CA VAL A 8 19.00 -10.61 2.85
C VAL A 8 18.04 -11.55 2.13
N LYS A 9 18.56 -12.66 1.59
CA LYS A 9 17.74 -13.68 0.94
C LYS A 9 16.81 -14.35 1.95
N ASP A 10 17.31 -14.66 3.15
CA ASP A 10 16.53 -15.26 4.24
C ASP A 10 15.44 -14.29 4.72
N LEU A 11 15.77 -13.00 4.86
CA LEU A 11 14.79 -11.95 5.13
C LEU A 11 13.68 -11.92 4.06
N GLN A 12 14.07 -11.93 2.78
CA GLN A 12 13.11 -11.89 1.67
C GLN A 12 12.21 -13.12 1.66
N LEU A 13 12.76 -14.32 1.85
CA LEU A 13 12.00 -15.58 1.98
C LEU A 13 11.00 -15.47 3.13
N ARG A 14 11.46 -15.08 4.31
CA ARG A 14 10.61 -14.97 5.50
C ARG A 14 9.49 -13.94 5.34
N LEU A 15 9.78 -12.77 4.76
CA LEU A 15 8.76 -11.77 4.46
C LEU A 15 7.71 -12.33 3.49
N LYS A 16 8.14 -13.06 2.45
CA LYS A 16 7.26 -13.66 1.46
C LYS A 16 6.35 -14.72 2.06
N GLU A 17 6.87 -15.58 2.93
CA GLU A 17 6.10 -16.58 3.70
C GLU A 17 4.99 -15.91 4.51
N LEU A 18 5.28 -14.76 5.10
CA LEU A 18 4.36 -13.97 5.92
C LEU A 18 3.45 -13.04 5.09
N ALA A 19 3.36 -13.26 3.78
CA ALA A 19 2.55 -12.51 2.82
C ALA A 19 2.94 -11.02 2.61
N TYR A 20 4.12 -10.60 3.04
CA TYR A 20 4.71 -9.32 2.63
C TYR A 20 5.45 -9.53 1.32
N ASP A 21 5.26 -8.70 0.30
CA ASP A 21 5.92 -8.90 -1.00
C ASP A 21 7.27 -8.14 -1.07
N PRO A 22 8.42 -8.82 -0.91
CA PRO A 22 9.72 -8.16 -0.93
C PRO A 22 10.25 -7.90 -2.34
N GLY A 23 9.47 -8.22 -3.39
CA GLY A 23 9.94 -8.27 -4.76
C GLY A 23 10.65 -9.59 -5.08
N LYS A 24 11.73 -9.51 -5.85
CA LYS A 24 12.55 -10.68 -6.22
C LYS A 24 13.34 -11.15 -5.00
N ILE A 25 13.43 -12.47 -4.81
CA ILE A 25 14.24 -13.10 -3.77
C ILE A 25 15.64 -13.37 -4.34
N ASP A 26 16.47 -12.33 -4.36
CA ASP A 26 17.79 -12.32 -4.99
C ASP A 26 18.93 -11.99 -4.02
N GLY A 27 18.62 -11.84 -2.72
CA GLY A 27 19.58 -11.46 -1.70
C GLY A 27 20.07 -10.02 -1.85
N ARG A 28 19.35 -9.14 -2.57
CA ARG A 28 19.67 -7.71 -2.71
C ARG A 28 18.61 -6.85 -2.05
N TYR A 29 19.02 -6.04 -1.08
CA TYR A 29 18.09 -5.19 -0.35
C TYR A 29 17.76 -3.93 -1.17
N GLY A 30 16.70 -4.02 -1.97
CA GLY A 30 16.14 -2.92 -2.78
C GLY A 30 14.85 -2.32 -2.22
N GLY A 31 14.26 -1.37 -2.95
CA GLY A 31 13.04 -0.66 -2.53
C GLY A 31 11.82 -1.56 -2.31
N ALA A 32 11.72 -2.67 -3.05
CA ALA A 32 10.65 -3.65 -2.85
C ALA A 32 10.77 -4.36 -1.48
N THR A 33 11.98 -4.79 -1.13
CA THR A 33 12.27 -5.40 0.18
C THR A 33 12.09 -4.38 1.30
N GLN A 34 12.52 -3.13 1.09
CA GLN A 34 12.30 -2.04 2.03
C GLN A 34 10.81 -1.83 2.35
N ALA A 35 9.96 -1.74 1.32
CA ALA A 35 8.53 -1.54 1.52
C ALA A 35 7.88 -2.70 2.30
N ALA A 36 8.32 -3.94 2.06
CA ALA A 36 7.90 -5.11 2.81
C ALA A 36 8.34 -5.04 4.29
N VAL A 37 9.59 -4.66 4.55
CA VAL A 37 10.11 -4.44 5.91
C VAL A 37 9.32 -3.34 6.64
N TRP A 38 9.02 -2.23 5.98
CA TRP A 38 8.19 -1.18 6.58
C TRP A 38 6.82 -1.68 6.99
N ALA A 39 6.12 -2.38 6.10
CA ALA A 39 4.81 -2.96 6.40
C ALA A 39 4.87 -3.94 7.58
N PHE A 40 5.91 -4.79 7.59
CA PHE A 40 6.15 -5.73 8.68
C PHE A 40 6.38 -5.02 10.01
N GLN A 41 7.29 -4.05 10.05
CA GLN A 41 7.62 -3.26 11.23
C GLN A 41 6.37 -2.55 11.78
N LYS A 42 5.57 -1.95 10.91
CA LYS A 42 4.30 -1.28 11.27
C LYS A 42 3.32 -2.22 11.98
N ILE A 43 3.16 -3.46 11.50
CA ILE A 43 2.28 -4.45 12.15
C ILE A 43 2.81 -4.86 13.52
N HIS A 44 4.12 -4.92 13.68
CA HIS A 44 4.78 -5.37 14.91
C HIS A 44 5.06 -4.23 15.91
N GLY A 45 4.56 -3.01 15.65
CA GLY A 45 4.77 -1.86 16.53
C GLY A 45 6.22 -1.33 16.53
N ILE A 46 7.02 -1.73 15.55
CA ILE A 46 8.39 -1.24 15.36
C ILE A 46 8.32 -0.01 14.48
N ARG A 47 8.93 1.10 14.92
CA ARG A 47 8.94 2.35 14.13
C ARG A 47 9.86 2.18 12.91
N PRO A 48 9.33 2.20 11.67
CA PRO A 48 10.17 2.12 10.49
C PRO A 48 10.97 3.42 10.29
N ASN A 49 12.11 3.32 9.62
CA ASN A 49 12.94 4.45 9.23
C ASN A 49 13.13 4.51 7.70
N GLN A 50 13.55 5.67 7.18
CA GLN A 50 13.73 5.86 5.74
C GLN A 50 14.81 4.96 5.12
N ALA A 51 15.75 4.44 5.91
CA ALA A 51 16.79 3.52 5.43
C ALA A 51 16.30 2.08 5.25
N GLY A 52 15.17 1.72 5.88
CA GLY A 52 14.66 0.35 5.92
C GLY A 52 15.48 -0.58 6.82
N SER A 53 16.16 -0.06 7.84
CA SER A 53 17.08 -0.87 8.65
C SER A 53 16.37 -2.04 9.34
N VAL A 54 17.01 -3.21 9.33
CA VAL A 54 16.55 -4.43 10.00
C VAL A 54 17.43 -4.69 11.22
N ALA A 55 17.03 -4.14 12.35
CA ALA A 55 17.72 -4.31 13.63
C ALA A 55 17.27 -5.60 14.35
N SER A 56 17.92 -5.92 15.48
CA SER A 56 17.62 -7.10 16.31
C SER A 56 16.13 -7.24 16.65
N ALA A 57 15.44 -6.13 16.94
CA ALA A 57 13.99 -6.14 17.20
C ALA A 57 13.17 -6.64 15.99
N THR A 58 13.58 -6.30 14.76
CA THR A 58 12.89 -6.79 13.54
C THR A 58 13.18 -8.26 13.32
N TRP A 59 14.40 -8.73 13.55
CA TRP A 59 14.75 -10.16 13.47
C TRP A 59 13.98 -11.00 14.48
N LYS A 60 13.94 -10.59 15.76
CA LYS A 60 13.13 -11.25 16.80
C LYS A 60 11.65 -11.32 16.43
N ALA A 61 11.11 -10.26 15.82
CA ALA A 61 9.73 -10.26 15.36
C ALA A 61 9.51 -11.22 14.17
N LEU A 62 10.49 -11.40 13.27
CA LEU A 62 10.39 -12.35 12.15
C LEU A 62 10.38 -13.80 12.63
N GLU A 63 11.05 -14.11 13.73
CA GLU A 63 11.03 -15.42 14.40
C GLU A 63 9.66 -15.72 15.00
N ASN A 64 9.05 -14.73 15.67
CA ASN A 64 7.72 -14.86 16.30
C ASN A 64 6.73 -13.79 15.78
N PRO A 65 6.20 -13.96 14.56
CA PRO A 65 5.40 -12.94 13.90
C PRO A 65 3.97 -12.87 14.44
N ARG A 66 3.42 -11.65 14.46
CA ARG A 66 2.01 -11.39 14.75
C ARG A 66 1.23 -11.26 13.45
N ASN A 67 0.02 -11.80 13.43
CA ASN A 67 -0.92 -11.57 12.34
C ASN A 67 -1.39 -10.09 12.35
N PRO A 68 -1.66 -9.50 11.17
CA PRO A 68 -2.30 -8.19 11.12
C PRO A 68 -3.64 -8.22 11.85
N ARG A 69 -3.96 -7.12 12.56
CA ARG A 69 -5.29 -6.92 13.12
C ARG A 69 -6.32 -6.91 12.00
N VAL A 70 -7.30 -7.79 12.08
CA VAL A 70 -8.49 -7.77 11.22
C VAL A 70 -9.32 -6.53 11.57
N LEU A 71 -9.54 -5.65 10.60
CA LEU A 71 -10.30 -4.41 10.77
C LEU A 71 -11.80 -4.63 10.68
N VAL A 72 -12.24 -5.66 9.95
CA VAL A 72 -13.66 -6.02 9.80
C VAL A 72 -13.86 -7.49 10.18
N PRO A 73 -14.15 -7.77 11.47
CA PRO A 73 -14.50 -9.10 11.92
C PRO A 73 -15.67 -9.67 11.10
N LYS A 74 -15.59 -10.96 10.73
CA LYS A 74 -16.58 -11.63 9.86
C LYS A 74 -16.78 -10.96 8.49
N GLY A 75 -15.79 -10.17 8.03
CA GLY A 75 -15.79 -9.60 6.68
C GLY A 75 -15.78 -10.69 5.60
N LYS A 76 -16.18 -10.33 4.37
CA LYS A 76 -16.25 -11.28 3.25
C LYS A 76 -14.88 -11.96 3.01
N PRO A 77 -14.85 -13.23 2.55
CA PRO A 77 -13.60 -13.96 2.33
C PRO A 77 -12.61 -13.24 1.41
N ASP A 78 -13.12 -12.61 0.35
CA ASP A 78 -12.36 -11.76 -0.56
C ASP A 78 -12.63 -10.30 -0.22
N ARG A 79 -11.59 -9.57 0.19
CA ARG A 79 -11.69 -8.13 0.54
C ARG A 79 -10.31 -7.47 0.66
N ALA A 80 -10.28 -6.15 0.57
CA ALA A 80 -9.15 -5.33 0.97
C ALA A 80 -9.47 -4.56 2.25
N GLU A 81 -8.55 -4.53 3.20
CA GLU A 81 -8.64 -3.75 4.43
C GLU A 81 -7.49 -2.74 4.47
N VAL A 82 -7.82 -1.45 4.51
CA VAL A 82 -6.86 -0.34 4.57
C VAL A 82 -6.83 0.22 5.99
N ASP A 83 -5.70 0.07 6.68
CA ASP A 83 -5.44 0.68 7.98
C ASP A 83 -4.70 2.01 7.77
N LEU A 84 -5.43 3.12 7.81
CA LEU A 84 -4.87 4.46 7.63
C LEU A 84 -3.97 4.87 8.80
N THR A 85 -4.18 4.32 10.00
CA THR A 85 -3.34 4.61 11.17
C THR A 85 -1.94 4.04 10.96
N LYS A 86 -1.84 2.79 10.50
CA LYS A 86 -0.55 2.14 10.23
C LYS A 86 0.01 2.41 8.84
N GLN A 87 -0.80 2.95 7.93
CA GLN A 87 -0.44 3.10 6.52
C GLN A 87 -0.05 1.74 5.91
N ILE A 88 -0.96 0.77 6.03
CA ILE A 88 -0.88 -0.54 5.35
C ILE A 88 -2.20 -0.90 4.65
N VAL A 89 -2.13 -1.82 3.69
CA VAL A 89 -3.29 -2.56 3.19
C VAL A 89 -3.06 -4.07 3.38
N VAL A 90 -4.12 -4.78 3.74
CA VAL A 90 -4.17 -6.24 3.81
C VAL A 90 -5.20 -6.74 2.81
N LEU A 91 -4.80 -7.68 1.95
CA LEU A 91 -5.69 -8.31 0.97
C LEU A 91 -6.00 -9.74 1.40
N TYR A 92 -7.28 -10.05 1.44
CA TYR A 92 -7.80 -11.37 1.75
C TYR A 92 -8.35 -12.02 0.47
N ARG A 93 -8.10 -13.33 0.33
CA ARG A 93 -8.75 -14.18 -0.68
C ARG A 93 -9.10 -15.51 -0.05
N GLY A 94 -10.34 -15.97 -0.20
CA GLY A 94 -10.84 -17.17 0.47
C GLY A 94 -10.71 -17.10 2.00
N GLY A 95 -10.74 -15.89 2.57
CA GLY A 95 -10.59 -15.66 4.02
C GLY A 95 -9.14 -15.64 4.52
N GLN A 96 -8.17 -15.97 3.67
CA GLN A 96 -6.75 -15.99 4.03
C GLN A 96 -6.05 -14.71 3.60
N VAL A 97 -5.06 -14.25 4.37
CA VAL A 97 -4.19 -13.13 3.98
C VAL A 97 -3.34 -13.57 2.78
N ARG A 98 -3.41 -12.82 1.68
CA ARG A 98 -2.62 -13.08 0.46
C ARG A 98 -1.55 -12.05 0.21
N LEU A 99 -1.75 -10.83 0.71
CA LEU A 99 -0.80 -9.75 0.57
C LEU A 99 -0.96 -8.75 1.71
N ILE A 100 0.16 -8.34 2.28
CA ILE A 100 0.27 -7.17 3.15
C ILE A 100 1.24 -6.20 2.48
N SER A 101 0.85 -4.94 2.37
CA SER A 101 1.68 -3.93 1.71
C SER A 101 1.70 -2.61 2.46
N HIS A 102 2.86 -1.95 2.41
CA HIS A 102 3.04 -0.55 2.80
C HIS A 102 2.27 0.33 1.81
N ILE A 103 1.59 1.36 2.32
CA ILE A 103 0.90 2.35 1.51
C ILE A 103 1.29 3.76 1.90
N SER A 104 0.93 4.71 1.04
CA SER A 104 0.86 6.14 1.39
C SER A 104 -0.49 6.68 0.92
N SER A 105 -1.35 7.03 1.88
CA SER A 105 -2.71 7.53 1.64
C SER A 105 -2.75 9.06 1.52
N GLY A 106 -3.95 9.63 1.56
CA GLY A 106 -4.17 11.06 1.53
C GLY A 106 -3.43 11.80 2.65
N SER A 107 -2.72 12.89 2.31
CA SER A 107 -1.90 13.70 3.22
C SER A 107 -2.67 14.46 4.30
N GLY A 108 -3.98 14.64 4.09
CA GLY A 108 -4.86 15.50 4.89
C GLY A 108 -4.69 17.01 4.60
N ILE A 109 -3.71 17.41 3.79
CA ILE A 109 -3.47 18.82 3.45
C ILE A 109 -4.36 19.21 2.27
N PRO A 110 -5.11 20.32 2.32
CA PRO A 110 -5.81 20.85 1.16
C PRO A 110 -4.86 21.09 -0.02
N TYR A 111 -5.32 20.86 -1.23
CA TYR A 111 -4.56 21.12 -2.45
C TYR A 111 -5.38 21.98 -3.40
N CYS A 112 -4.68 22.72 -4.26
CA CYS A 112 -5.22 23.42 -5.40
C CYS A 112 -4.15 23.37 -6.50
N GLU A 113 -4.36 22.51 -7.50
CA GLU A 113 -3.42 22.33 -8.61
C GLU A 113 -4.02 22.88 -9.90
N GLU A 114 -3.21 23.62 -10.67
CA GLU A 114 -3.55 23.99 -12.03
C GLU A 114 -2.93 22.98 -12.99
N THR A 115 -3.76 22.37 -13.82
CA THR A 115 -3.34 21.32 -14.76
C THR A 115 -4.12 21.46 -16.06
N GLU A 116 -3.50 21.02 -17.14
CA GLU A 116 -4.18 20.91 -18.43
C GLU A 116 -4.92 19.58 -18.51
N TRP A 117 -6.24 19.67 -18.52
CA TRP A 117 -7.15 18.52 -18.62
C TRP A 117 -8.14 18.77 -19.75
N ASP A 118 -8.27 17.80 -20.65
CA ASP A 118 -9.16 17.88 -21.82
C ASP A 118 -8.92 19.14 -22.67
N GLY A 119 -7.64 19.47 -22.91
CA GLY A 119 -7.22 20.63 -23.71
C GLY A 119 -7.47 21.99 -23.05
N ARG A 120 -7.88 22.03 -21.78
CA ARG A 120 -8.14 23.27 -21.04
C ARG A 120 -7.33 23.33 -19.76
N ARG A 121 -6.73 24.48 -19.48
CA ARG A 121 -6.12 24.76 -18.18
C ARG A 121 -7.23 24.95 -17.15
N GLN A 122 -7.22 24.09 -16.13
CA GLN A 122 -8.26 24.04 -15.11
C GLN A 122 -7.62 23.94 -13.73
N ARG A 123 -8.28 24.54 -12.74
CA ARG A 123 -7.86 24.51 -11.34
C ARG A 123 -8.66 23.46 -10.58
N PHE A 124 -7.97 22.48 -10.00
CA PHE A 124 -8.56 21.42 -9.20
C PHE A 124 -8.19 21.60 -7.74
N CYS A 125 -9.18 21.94 -6.91
CA CYS A 125 -9.01 22.09 -5.48
C CYS A 125 -9.73 20.98 -4.72
N GLY A 126 -9.18 20.55 -3.60
CA GLY A 126 -9.81 19.55 -2.75
C GLY A 126 -9.07 19.30 -1.45
N ASN A 127 -9.62 18.41 -0.63
CA ASN A 127 -8.97 17.94 0.59
C ASN A 127 -8.27 16.60 0.31
N SER A 128 -6.98 16.51 0.60
CA SER A 128 -6.19 15.28 0.41
C SER A 128 -6.51 14.19 1.43
N LYS A 129 -7.79 13.92 1.69
CA LYS A 129 -8.22 12.91 2.68
C LYS A 129 -8.61 11.63 1.96
N THR A 130 -8.08 10.49 2.41
CA THR A 130 -8.67 9.19 2.08
C THR A 130 -9.84 8.95 3.04
N PRO A 131 -11.10 8.96 2.57
CA PRO A 131 -12.25 8.83 3.46
C PRO A 131 -12.34 7.40 4.01
N THR A 132 -12.60 7.27 5.32
CA THR A 132 -12.97 5.98 5.92
C THR A 132 -14.34 5.55 5.43
N GLY A 133 -14.62 4.24 5.45
CA GLY A 133 -15.90 3.71 5.02
C GLY A 133 -15.79 2.33 4.37
N ASP A 134 -16.92 1.87 3.88
CA ASP A 134 -17.08 0.59 3.20
C ASP A 134 -17.41 0.82 1.73
N TYR A 135 -16.55 0.30 0.87
CA TYR A 135 -16.56 0.53 -0.56
C TYR A 135 -16.46 -0.79 -1.31
N LYS A 136 -16.48 -0.71 -2.65
CA LYS A 136 -16.23 -1.86 -3.52
C LYS A 136 -15.36 -1.41 -4.69
N THR A 137 -14.44 -2.27 -5.12
CA THR A 137 -13.70 -2.02 -6.36
C THR A 137 -14.66 -1.89 -7.54
N THR A 138 -14.41 -0.92 -8.42
CA THR A 138 -15.28 -0.59 -9.54
C THR A 138 -14.60 -0.94 -10.86
N TRP A 139 -13.93 0.02 -11.48
CA TRP A 139 -13.22 -0.14 -12.73
C TRP A 139 -11.71 0.00 -12.51
N ARG A 140 -10.94 -0.45 -13.50
CA ARG A 140 -9.49 -0.45 -13.48
C ARG A 140 -8.92 -0.14 -14.85
N ARG A 141 -7.65 0.23 -14.89
CA ARG A 141 -6.87 0.35 -16.14
C ARG A 141 -5.58 -0.45 -16.01
N SER A 142 -5.12 -0.99 -17.13
CA SER A 142 -3.80 -1.60 -17.24
C SER A 142 -2.79 -0.55 -17.69
N GLY A 143 -1.60 -0.58 -17.11
CA GLY A 143 -0.53 0.38 -17.39
C GLY A 143 -0.76 1.75 -16.74
N TRP A 144 -0.12 2.77 -17.32
CA TRP A 144 -0.25 4.14 -16.88
C TRP A 144 -1.58 4.74 -17.33
N HIS A 145 -2.28 5.36 -16.38
CA HIS A 145 -3.51 6.08 -16.61
C HIS A 145 -3.32 7.55 -16.20
N LYS A 146 -3.49 8.46 -17.16
CA LYS A 146 -3.48 9.91 -16.89
C LYS A 146 -4.79 10.30 -16.22
N SER A 147 -4.69 10.94 -15.06
CA SER A 147 -5.79 11.64 -14.37
C SER A 147 -5.43 13.12 -14.23
N TYR A 148 -6.38 13.92 -13.75
CA TYR A 148 -6.23 15.36 -13.61
C TYR A 148 -5.08 15.75 -12.65
N LEU A 149 -4.83 14.99 -11.57
CA LEU A 149 -3.72 15.21 -10.60
C LEU A 149 -2.48 14.35 -10.85
N GLY A 150 -2.30 13.83 -12.07
CA GLY A 150 -1.12 13.06 -12.45
C GLY A 150 -1.41 11.62 -12.87
N GLN A 151 -0.34 10.82 -12.93
CA GLN A 151 -0.41 9.46 -13.49
C GLN A 151 -0.57 8.39 -12.41
N LEU A 152 -1.42 7.40 -12.70
CA LEU A 152 -1.68 6.25 -11.85
C LEU A 152 -1.26 4.99 -12.59
N TYR A 153 -0.38 4.17 -12.00
CA TYR A 153 0.00 2.88 -12.58
C TYR A 153 -0.92 1.76 -12.09
N ASN A 154 -1.53 1.02 -13.01
CA ASN A 154 -2.50 -0.05 -12.73
C ASN A 154 -3.58 0.33 -11.70
N PRO A 155 -4.30 1.45 -11.88
CA PRO A 155 -5.27 1.88 -10.89
C PRO A 155 -6.46 0.92 -10.80
N ILE A 156 -6.90 0.65 -9.57
CA ILE A 156 -8.16 -0.02 -9.24
C ILE A 156 -8.98 0.94 -8.38
N PHE A 157 -10.02 1.52 -8.97
CA PHE A 157 -10.88 2.50 -8.29
C PHE A 157 -11.83 1.79 -7.34
N PHE A 158 -12.17 2.45 -6.23
CA PHE A 158 -13.12 1.91 -5.25
C PHE A 158 -14.05 2.96 -4.64
N ASN A 159 -13.73 4.26 -4.74
CA ASN A 159 -14.59 5.33 -4.24
C ASN A 159 -14.48 6.57 -5.15
N GLY A 160 -15.38 6.69 -6.14
CA GLY A 160 -15.32 7.77 -7.13
C GLY A 160 -13.95 7.83 -7.82
N GLY A 161 -13.21 8.92 -7.61
CA GLY A 161 -11.85 9.13 -8.12
C GLY A 161 -10.71 8.53 -7.26
N ILE A 162 -11.02 7.85 -6.16
CA ILE A 162 -10.03 7.24 -5.26
C ILE A 162 -9.76 5.80 -5.70
N ALA A 163 -8.47 5.50 -5.88
CA ALA A 163 -7.98 4.20 -6.31
C ALA A 163 -6.83 3.69 -5.46
N PHE A 164 -6.66 2.37 -5.48
CA PHE A 164 -5.34 1.77 -5.29
C PHE A 164 -4.54 1.95 -6.57
N HIS A 165 -3.30 2.43 -6.49
CA HIS A 165 -2.44 2.50 -7.67
C HIS A 165 -0.95 2.50 -7.32
N GLY A 166 -0.14 2.09 -8.28
CA GLY A 166 1.32 2.21 -8.21
C GLY A 166 1.75 3.66 -8.27
N ALA A 167 2.75 4.00 -7.48
CA ALA A 167 3.43 5.28 -7.51
C ALA A 167 4.94 5.09 -7.38
N LEU A 168 5.71 5.98 -8.00
CA LEU A 168 7.18 5.99 -7.91
C LEU A 168 7.66 6.40 -6.51
N SER A 169 6.82 7.11 -5.75
CA SER A 169 7.09 7.50 -4.36
C SER A 169 5.94 7.08 -3.45
N VAL A 170 6.29 6.28 -2.42
CA VAL A 170 5.36 5.79 -1.39
C VAL A 170 6.02 5.99 -0.02
N PRO A 171 6.08 7.24 0.49
CA PRO A 171 6.79 7.54 1.72
C PRO A 171 6.12 6.91 2.95
N LEU A 172 6.82 6.94 4.10
CA LEU A 172 6.29 6.43 5.37
C LEU A 172 5.05 7.18 5.87
N ALA A 173 4.94 8.47 5.53
CA ALA A 173 3.79 9.31 5.84
C ALA A 173 2.77 9.36 4.68
N PRO A 174 1.49 9.68 4.95
CA PRO A 174 0.52 9.93 3.90
C PRO A 174 0.91 11.14 3.03
N ALA A 175 0.89 11.00 1.71
CA ALA A 175 1.41 12.00 0.77
C ALA A 175 0.60 12.12 -0.53
N SER A 176 -0.54 11.43 -0.65
CA SER A 176 -1.38 11.50 -1.84
C SER A 176 -2.47 12.58 -1.70
N HIS A 177 -3.20 12.85 -2.79
CA HIS A 177 -4.41 13.68 -2.81
C HIS A 177 -5.69 12.90 -2.42
N GLY A 178 -5.56 11.67 -1.92
CA GLY A 178 -6.68 10.84 -1.45
C GLY A 178 -6.58 9.37 -1.88
N CYS A 179 -5.91 9.09 -3.00
CA CYS A 179 -5.65 7.72 -3.45
C CYS A 179 -4.75 6.93 -2.47
N VAL A 180 -4.81 5.60 -2.55
CA VAL A 180 -3.93 4.72 -1.78
C VAL A 180 -2.76 4.31 -2.68
N ARG A 181 -1.61 4.97 -2.49
CA ARG A 181 -0.39 4.67 -3.26
C ARG A 181 0.25 3.38 -2.77
N LEU A 182 0.68 2.54 -3.71
CA LEU A 182 1.34 1.27 -3.51
C LEU A 182 2.71 1.25 -4.20
N PRO A 183 3.69 0.48 -3.68
CA PRO A 183 4.92 0.21 -4.40
C PRO A 183 4.63 -0.37 -5.79
N MET A 184 5.42 0.04 -6.81
CA MET A 184 5.18 -0.35 -8.20
C MET A 184 5.08 -1.87 -8.40
N HIS A 185 5.93 -2.65 -7.74
CA HIS A 185 5.92 -4.13 -7.85
C HIS A 185 4.66 -4.76 -7.24
N VAL A 186 4.05 -4.12 -6.25
CA VAL A 186 2.79 -4.56 -5.65
C VAL A 186 1.63 -4.19 -6.57
N ALA A 187 1.60 -2.96 -7.08
CA ALA A 187 0.59 -2.50 -8.02
C ALA A 187 0.58 -3.29 -9.33
N ALA A 188 1.73 -3.82 -9.77
CA ALA A 188 1.84 -4.72 -10.91
C ALA A 188 1.07 -6.03 -10.70
N LYS A 189 1.01 -6.54 -9.46
CA LYS A 189 0.38 -7.83 -9.11
C LYS A 189 -1.08 -7.67 -8.66
N LEU A 190 -1.45 -6.48 -8.21
CA LEU A 190 -2.76 -6.19 -7.62
C LEU A 190 -3.97 -6.59 -8.50
N PRO A 191 -3.96 -6.37 -9.84
CA PRO A 191 -5.09 -6.75 -10.69
C PRO A 191 -5.41 -8.25 -10.72
N ALA A 192 -4.44 -9.12 -10.41
CA ALA A 192 -4.66 -10.57 -10.29
C ALA A 192 -5.28 -10.97 -8.93
N MET A 193 -5.27 -10.07 -7.96
CA MET A 193 -5.73 -10.30 -6.59
C MET A 193 -7.06 -9.61 -6.28
N LEU A 194 -7.32 -8.43 -6.86
CA LEU A 194 -8.55 -7.66 -6.68
C LEU A 194 -9.34 -7.58 -7.99
N GLY A 195 -10.45 -8.32 -8.04
CA GLY A 195 -11.44 -8.25 -9.11
C GLY A 195 -12.37 -7.05 -8.97
N LYS A 196 -13.42 -7.01 -9.81
CA LYS A 196 -14.52 -6.03 -9.72
C LYS A 196 -15.48 -6.42 -8.58
N GLY A 197 -16.02 -5.42 -7.88
CA GLY A 197 -17.02 -5.62 -6.81
C GLY A 197 -16.46 -6.16 -5.49
N VAL A 198 -15.13 -6.28 -5.37
CA VAL A 198 -14.46 -6.75 -4.15
C VAL A 198 -14.59 -5.67 -3.06
N PRO A 199 -15.08 -6.02 -1.85
CA PRO A 199 -15.16 -5.07 -0.74
C PRO A 199 -13.82 -4.42 -0.40
N VAL A 200 -13.86 -3.13 -0.13
CA VAL A 200 -12.72 -2.34 0.35
C VAL A 200 -13.14 -1.62 1.62
N HIS A 201 -12.52 -1.96 2.74
CA HIS A 201 -12.81 -1.40 4.04
C HIS A 201 -11.68 -0.46 4.44
N VAL A 202 -11.97 0.84 4.55
CA VAL A 202 -11.01 1.85 4.97
C VAL A 202 -11.31 2.24 6.41
N ARG A 203 -10.33 2.10 7.31
CA ARG A 203 -10.47 2.37 8.74
C ARG A 203 -9.26 3.14 9.29
N GLY A 204 -9.44 3.74 10.47
CA GLY A 204 -8.41 4.48 11.17
C GLY A 204 -8.19 5.87 10.60
N ALA A 205 -7.19 6.55 11.14
CA ALA A 205 -6.75 7.86 10.68
C ALA A 205 -5.27 8.01 11.01
N PHE A 206 -4.49 8.53 10.07
CA PHE A 206 -3.11 8.89 10.36
C PHE A 206 -3.09 10.15 11.22
N ARG A 207 -2.43 10.07 12.38
CA ARG A 207 -2.12 11.23 13.21
C ARG A 207 -0.64 11.56 13.00
N ARG A 208 -0.35 12.81 12.64
CA ARG A 208 1.02 13.30 12.49
C ARG A 208 1.71 13.36 13.84
#